data_AF-A0A699Q457-F1
#
_entry.id   AF-A0A699Q457-F1
#
_cell.length_a   1.000
_cell.length_b   1.000
_cell.length_c   1.000
_cell.angle_alpha   90.00
_cell.angle_beta   90.00
_cell.angle_gamma   90.00
#
_symmetry.space_group_name_H-M   'P 1'
#
loop_
_entity.id
_entity.type
_entity.pdbx_description
1 polymer ?
#
loop_
_entity_poly.entity_id
_entity_poly.type
_entity_poly.pdbx_seq_one_letter_code
_entity_poly.pdbx_strand_id
1 'polypeptide(L)'
;AILPYALFKDFVVYQMDVKSVFLYGKIEEEVYVRQPPGFEDPDFPDRVYKVEKVMYGLHQAPRAWYETLSTYLLDNGFQRGKINKALFIKRHKGDILLVQVYVDDIIFGSTKKELCNAFEKLMHEKF
;
A
#
# COMPACT_ATOMS: atom_id res chain seq x y z
N ALA A 1 7.05 12.80 -10.05
CA ALA A 1 7.01 14.27 -9.81
C ALA A 1 7.47 14.69 -8.40
N ILE A 2 7.55 13.80 -7.40
CA ILE A 2 7.92 14.18 -6.01
C ILE A 2 9.43 14.36 -5.83
N LEU A 3 10.26 13.56 -6.49
CA LEU A 3 11.72 13.68 -6.42
C LEU A 3 12.24 15.08 -6.81
N PRO A 4 11.81 15.71 -7.93
CA PRO A 4 12.22 17.08 -8.25
C PRO A 4 11.70 18.13 -7.25
N TYR A 5 10.48 17.95 -6.73
CA TYR A 5 9.91 18.88 -5.73
C TYR A 5 10.63 18.78 -4.39
N ALA A 6 10.99 17.56 -3.99
CA ALA A 6 11.75 17.28 -2.78
C ALA A 6 13.17 17.88 -2.86
N LEU A 7 13.85 17.71 -4.00
CA LEU A 7 15.16 18.31 -4.25
C LEU A 7 15.11 19.85 -4.21
N PHE A 8 14.04 20.45 -4.72
CA PHE A 8 13.84 21.90 -4.69
C PHE A 8 13.55 22.47 -3.29
N LYS A 9 13.14 21.63 -2.35
CA LYS A 9 12.69 22.04 -1.01
C LYS A 9 13.57 21.52 0.13
N ASP A 10 14.74 20.94 -0.18
CA ASP A 10 15.62 20.25 0.79
C ASP A 10 14.90 19.18 1.61
N PHE A 11 13.96 18.46 0.99
CA PHE A 11 13.27 17.37 1.68
C PHE A 11 14.19 16.17 1.81
N VAL A 12 14.20 15.57 2.99
CA VAL A 12 14.77 14.23 3.13
C VAL A 12 13.75 13.23 2.61
N VAL A 13 14.14 12.47 1.59
CA VAL A 13 13.30 11.46 0.94
C VAL A 13 13.72 10.07 1.39
N TYR A 14 12.74 9.24 1.68
CA TYR A 14 12.87 7.85 2.06
C TYR A 14 12.03 6.98 1.13
N GLN A 15 12.47 5.75 0.93
CA GLN A 15 11.72 4.71 0.25
C GLN A 15 11.55 3.54 1.22
N MET A 16 10.33 3.01 1.27
CA MET A 16 9.98 1.82 2.04
C MET A 16 9.31 0.84 1.08
N ASP A 17 9.82 -0.39 1.08
CA ASP A 17 9.23 -1.54 0.40
C ASP A 17 8.37 -2.31 1.40
N VAL A 18 7.06 -2.39 1.15
CA VAL A 18 6.17 -3.13 2.04
C VAL A 18 6.14 -4.58 1.59
N LYS A 19 6.66 -5.47 2.42
CA LYS A 19 6.65 -6.90 2.10
C LYS A 19 5.25 -7.47 2.26
N SER A 20 4.86 -8.34 1.33
CA SER A 20 3.60 -9.08 1.39
C SER A 20 2.34 -8.20 1.43
N VAL A 21 2.34 -7.04 0.77
CA VAL A 21 1.19 -6.13 0.67
C VAL A 21 -0.13 -6.81 0.31
N PHE A 22 -0.04 -7.85 -0.52
CA PHE A 22 -1.18 -8.63 -0.98
C PHE A 22 -1.88 -9.41 0.15
N LEU A 23 -1.20 -9.69 1.26
CA LEU A 23 -1.84 -10.30 2.43
C LEU A 23 -2.71 -9.32 3.23
N TYR A 24 -2.50 -8.01 3.05
CA TYR A 24 -3.22 -6.97 3.79
C TYR A 24 -4.48 -6.47 3.07
N GLY A 25 -4.56 -6.65 1.75
CA GLY A 25 -5.77 -6.34 0.98
C GLY A 25 -6.84 -7.40 1.21
N LYS A 26 -8.06 -6.98 1.57
CA LYS A 26 -9.23 -7.88 1.53
C LYS A 26 -9.75 -7.93 0.09
N ILE A 27 -9.91 -9.13 -0.46
CA ILE A 27 -10.64 -9.30 -1.73
C ILE A 27 -12.13 -9.27 -1.40
N GLU A 28 -12.85 -8.28 -1.91
CA GLU A 28 -14.32 -8.27 -1.84
C GLU A 28 -14.96 -9.24 -2.84
N GLU A 29 -14.26 -9.52 -3.94
CA GLU A 29 -14.70 -10.48 -4.97
C GLU A 29 -14.29 -11.92 -4.63
N GLU A 30 -15.21 -12.87 -4.80
CA GLU A 30 -14.90 -14.28 -4.60
C GLU A 30 -14.08 -14.80 -5.78
N VAL A 31 -12.78 -14.98 -5.55
CA VAL A 31 -11.89 -15.56 -6.55
C VAL A 31 -11.76 -17.06 -6.32
N TYR A 32 -12.09 -17.81 -7.36
CA TYR A 32 -11.95 -19.26 -7.41
C TYR A 32 -10.83 -19.63 -8.36
N VAL A 33 -9.96 -20.54 -7.92
CA VAL A 33 -8.87 -21.09 -8.75
C VAL A 33 -9.09 -22.57 -8.97
N ARG A 34 -8.66 -23.06 -10.14
CA ARG A 34 -8.58 -24.50 -10.39
C ARG A 34 -7.66 -25.17 -9.38
N GLN A 35 -7.91 -26.46 -9.14
CA GLN A 35 -7.09 -27.27 -8.25
C GLN A 35 -5.64 -27.22 -8.74
N PRO A 36 -4.67 -26.82 -7.89
CA PRO A 36 -3.29 -26.79 -8.29
C PRO A 36 -2.78 -28.23 -8.50
N PRO A 37 -1.88 -28.46 -9.47
CA PRO A 37 -1.30 -29.78 -9.70
C PRO A 37 -0.70 -30.35 -8.41
N GLY A 38 -1.13 -31.56 -8.02
CA GLY A 38 -0.69 -32.23 -6.78
C GLY A 38 -1.54 -31.97 -5.54
N PHE A 39 -2.57 -31.12 -5.63
CA PHE A 39 -3.58 -30.89 -4.59
C PHE A 39 -5.00 -31.22 -5.10
N GLU A 40 -5.10 -31.99 -6.18
CA GLU A 40 -6.38 -32.39 -6.75
C GLU A 40 -7.09 -33.37 -5.82
N ASP A 41 -8.35 -33.08 -5.51
CA ASP A 41 -9.24 -33.98 -4.78
C ASP A 41 -9.73 -35.08 -5.74
N PRO A 42 -9.32 -36.35 -5.52
CA PRO A 42 -9.66 -37.45 -6.44
C PRO A 42 -11.16 -37.80 -6.40
N ASP A 43 -11.87 -37.49 -5.31
CA ASP A 43 -13.30 -37.73 -5.17
C ASP A 43 -14.13 -36.60 -5.81
N PHE A 44 -13.53 -35.42 -5.97
CA PHE A 44 -14.20 -34.23 -6.49
C PHE A 44 -13.32 -33.44 -7.48
N PRO A 45 -13.05 -33.98 -8.67
CA PRO A 45 -12.13 -33.38 -9.65
C PRO A 45 -12.61 -32.01 -10.18
N ASP A 46 -13.92 -31.77 -10.21
CA ASP A 46 -14.50 -30.52 -10.72
C ASP A 46 -14.55 -29.38 -9.70
N ARG A 47 -14.07 -29.59 -8.47
CA ARG A 47 -14.05 -28.53 -7.46
C ARG A 47 -13.00 -27.46 -7.76
N VAL A 48 -13.27 -26.28 -7.24
CA VAL A 48 -12.37 -25.12 -7.30
C VAL A 48 -12.07 -24.65 -5.88
N TYR A 49 -10.87 -24.14 -5.65
CA TYR A 49 -10.49 -23.58 -4.36
C TYR A 49 -10.85 -22.10 -4.32
N LYS A 50 -11.46 -21.67 -3.20
CA LYS A 50 -11.69 -20.25 -2.93
C LYS A 50 -10.41 -19.63 -2.36
N VAL A 51 -9.98 -18.52 -2.93
CA VAL A 51 -8.79 -17.79 -2.49
C VAL A 51 -9.18 -16.88 -1.32
N GLU A 52 -8.76 -17.23 -0.10
CA GLU A 52 -9.05 -16.42 1.10
C GLU A 52 -8.11 -15.22 1.28
N LYS A 53 -6.87 -15.31 0.77
CA LYS A 53 -5.86 -14.25 0.85
C LYS A 53 -5.27 -13.99 -0.52
N VAL A 54 -5.05 -12.72 -0.84
CA VAL A 54 -4.61 -12.34 -2.17
C VAL A 54 -3.22 -12.92 -2.45
N MET A 55 -3.11 -13.68 -3.52
CA MET A 55 -1.83 -14.23 -3.99
C MET A 55 -1.17 -13.29 -4.99
N TYR A 56 0.15 -13.42 -5.10
CA TYR A 56 0.94 -12.72 -6.11
C TYR A 56 0.39 -13.02 -7.52
N GLY A 57 0.20 -11.98 -8.34
CA GLY A 57 -0.32 -12.12 -9.71
C GLY A 57 -1.83 -11.94 -9.88
N LEU A 58 -2.59 -11.75 -8.79
CA LEU A 58 -3.99 -11.35 -8.92
C LEU A 58 -4.09 -9.89 -9.35
N HIS A 59 -4.80 -9.61 -10.45
CA HIS A 59 -4.97 -8.24 -10.96
C HIS A 59 -5.62 -7.28 -9.94
N GLN A 60 -6.40 -7.82 -8.99
CA GLN A 60 -7.09 -7.05 -7.95
C GLN A 60 -6.23 -6.77 -6.72
N ALA A 61 -5.10 -7.48 -6.55
CA ALA A 61 -4.25 -7.39 -5.36
C ALA A 61 -3.69 -5.98 -5.12
N PRO A 62 -3.12 -5.30 -6.13
CA PRO A 62 -2.59 -3.95 -5.93
C PRO A 62 -3.68 -2.94 -5.57
N ARG A 63 -4.91 -3.15 -6.07
CA ARG A 63 -6.05 -2.27 -5.78
C ARG A 63 -6.54 -2.43 -4.35
N ALA A 64 -6.76 -3.66 -3.91
CA ALA A 64 -7.21 -3.96 -2.54
C ALA A 64 -6.19 -3.48 -1.49
N TRP A 65 -4.90 -3.63 -1.80
CA TRP A 65 -3.81 -3.05 -1.01
C TRP A 65 -3.91 -1.53 -0.95
N TYR A 66 -3.98 -0.86 -2.10
CA TYR A 66 -4.04 0.60 -2.17
C TYR A 66 -5.25 1.17 -1.42
N GLU A 67 -6.42 0.54 -1.52
CA GLU A 67 -7.63 0.94 -0.79
C GLU A 67 -7.43 0.79 0.73
N THR A 68 -6.87 -0.33 1.19
CA THR A 68 -6.56 -0.58 2.61
C THR A 68 -5.58 0.45 3.17
N LEU A 69 -4.46 0.64 2.47
CA LEU A 69 -3.43 1.61 2.84
C LEU A 69 -4.01 3.03 2.84
N SER A 70 -4.76 3.38 1.80
CA SER A 70 -5.29 4.72 1.70
C SER A 70 -6.29 5.04 2.81
N THR A 71 -7.16 4.10 3.19
CA THR A 71 -8.09 4.30 4.30
C THR A 71 -7.31 4.51 5.59
N TYR A 72 -6.29 3.68 5.85
CA TYR A 72 -5.43 3.84 7.03
C TYR A 72 -4.72 5.20 7.08
N LEU A 73 -4.21 5.70 5.95
CA LEU A 73 -3.59 7.03 5.89
C LEU A 73 -4.60 8.14 6.15
N LEU A 74 -5.81 8.06 5.57
CA LEU A 74 -6.87 9.04 5.81
C LEU A 74 -7.28 9.09 7.29
N ASP A 75 -7.44 7.93 7.93
CA ASP A 75 -7.77 7.82 9.36
C ASP A 75 -6.68 8.43 10.25
N ASN A 76 -5.42 8.38 9.79
CA ASN A 76 -4.27 9.01 10.45
C ASN A 76 -4.06 10.49 10.09
N GLY A 77 -5.09 11.15 9.52
CA GLY A 77 -5.10 12.58 9.25
C GLY A 77 -4.30 13.01 8.02
N PHE A 78 -3.99 12.10 7.11
CA PHE A 78 -3.46 12.47 5.80
C PHE A 78 -4.59 12.94 4.89
N GLN A 79 -4.26 13.82 3.95
CA GLN A 79 -5.17 14.25 2.90
C GLN A 79 -4.71 13.68 1.56
N ARG A 80 -5.64 13.10 0.80
CA ARG A 80 -5.36 12.61 -0.55
C ARG A 80 -5.20 13.80 -1.51
N GLY A 81 -4.21 13.72 -2.38
CA GLY A 81 -3.93 14.73 -3.39
C GLY A 81 -5.09 14.91 -4.37
N LYS A 82 -5.40 16.16 -4.74
CA LYS A 82 -6.52 16.47 -5.66
C LYS A 82 -6.30 15.96 -7.09
N ILE A 83 -5.07 16.03 -7.58
CA ILE A 83 -4.71 15.68 -8.97
C ILE A 83 -4.17 14.25 -9.04
N ASN A 84 -3.28 13.90 -8.12
CA ASN A 84 -2.70 12.56 -8.03
C ASN A 84 -3.28 11.82 -6.82
N LYS A 85 -4.15 10.84 -7.08
CA LYS A 85 -4.78 10.03 -6.02
C LYS A 85 -3.76 9.23 -5.21
N ALA A 86 -2.62 8.89 -5.80
CA ALA A 86 -1.58 8.13 -5.13
C ALA A 86 -0.64 9.00 -4.27
N LEU A 87 -0.82 10.33 -4.27
CA LEU A 87 -0.12 11.26 -3.38
C LEU A 87 -0.97 11.57 -2.15
N PHE A 88 -0.34 11.52 -0.98
CA PHE A 88 -0.91 11.89 0.31
C PHE A 88 -0.06 12.98 0.95
N ILE A 89 -0.74 13.90 1.64
CA ILE A 89 -0.11 15.08 2.24
C ILE A 89 -0.59 15.20 3.68
N LYS A 90 0.34 15.30 4.62
CA LYS A 90 0.06 15.66 6.01
C LYS A 90 0.79 16.94 6.37
N ARG A 91 0.06 17.89 6.94
CA ARG A 91 0.61 19.19 7.37
C ARG A 91 0.64 19.23 8.88
N HIS A 92 1.79 19.60 9.46
CA HIS A 92 1.93 19.70 10.91
C HIS A 92 2.82 20.90 11.27
N LYS A 93 2.25 21.90 11.97
CA LYS A 93 2.97 23.10 12.46
C LYS A 93 3.82 23.82 11.39
N GLY A 94 3.33 23.86 10.15
CA GLY A 94 4.02 24.51 9.01
C GLY A 94 4.88 23.56 8.17
N ASP A 95 5.21 22.38 8.69
CA ASP A 95 5.92 21.33 7.95
C ASP A 95 4.96 20.46 7.14
N ILE A 96 5.51 19.87 6.08
CA ILE A 96 4.76 19.03 5.15
C ILE A 96 5.45 17.68 5.07
N LEU A 97 4.66 16.61 5.22
CA LEU A 97 5.03 15.25 4.87
C LEU A 97 4.27 14.87 3.60
N LEU A 98 5.02 14.52 2.56
CA LEU A 98 4.50 13.97 1.31
C LEU A 98 4.73 12.47 1.31
N VAL A 99 3.71 11.71 0.92
CA VAL A 99 3.77 10.26 0.77
C VAL A 99 3.20 9.91 -0.59
N GLN A 100 3.89 9.05 -1.33
CA GLN A 100 3.48 8.57 -2.64
C GLN A 100 3.55 7.07 -2.67
N VAL A 101 2.44 6.47 -3.05
CA VAL A 101 2.32 5.02 -3.15
C VAL A 101 2.43 4.64 -4.63
N TYR A 102 3.21 3.61 -4.92
CA TYR A 102 3.28 3.00 -6.24
C TYR A 102 3.35 1.49 -6.08
N VAL A 103 2.20 0.81 -6.21
CA VAL A 103 2.08 -0.64 -6.05
C VAL A 103 2.61 -1.04 -4.65
N ASP A 104 3.81 -1.61 -4.58
CA ASP A 104 4.39 -2.13 -3.34
C ASP A 104 5.39 -1.13 -2.70
N ASP A 105 5.82 -0.12 -3.48
CA ASP A 105 6.74 0.92 -3.06
C ASP A 105 6.02 2.12 -2.44
N ILE A 106 6.55 2.60 -1.32
CA ILE A 106 6.12 3.85 -0.70
C ILE A 106 7.30 4.81 -0.63
N ILE A 107 7.20 5.91 -1.35
CA ILE A 107 8.17 7.00 -1.33
C ILE A 107 7.59 8.13 -0.49
N PHE A 108 8.30 8.56 0.54
CA PHE A 108 7.85 9.65 1.38
C PHE A 108 8.98 10.60 1.72
N GLY A 109 8.64 11.84 2.05
CA GLY A 109 9.64 12.83 2.42
C GLY A 109 9.03 14.05 3.07
N SER A 110 9.85 14.74 3.86
CA SER A 110 9.43 15.90 4.63
C SER A 110 10.55 16.92 4.78
N THR A 111 10.18 18.16 5.11
CA THR A 111 11.08 19.20 5.62
C THR A 111 11.72 18.82 6.96
N LYS A 112 11.07 17.95 7.75
CA LYS A 112 11.58 17.51 9.06
C LYS A 112 11.73 16.00 9.12
N LYS A 113 12.93 15.55 9.50
CA LYS A 113 13.26 14.14 9.70
C LYS A 113 12.36 13.46 10.74
N GLU A 114 11.95 14.18 11.79
CA GLU A 114 11.04 13.65 12.82
C GLU A 114 9.70 13.19 12.24
N LEU A 115 9.17 13.87 11.21
CA LEU A 115 7.93 13.47 10.55
C LEU A 115 8.13 12.20 9.72
N CYS A 116 9.30 12.02 9.11
CA CYS A 116 9.64 10.79 8.40
C CYS A 116 9.76 9.61 9.38
N ASN A 117 10.45 9.78 10.52
CA ASN A 117 10.57 8.73 11.54
C ASN A 117 9.20 8.35 12.14
N ALA A 118 8.33 9.34 12.40
CA ALA A 118 6.98 9.10 12.90
C ALA A 118 6.13 8.34 11.87
N PHE A 119 6.26 8.66 10.58
CA PHE A 119 5.59 7.94 9.52
C PHE A 119 6.08 6.51 9.38
N GLU A 120 7.40 6.30 9.41
CA GLU A 120 8.00 4.97 9.37
C GLU A 120 7.49 4.10 10.51
N LYS A 121 7.43 4.64 11.73
CA LYS A 121 6.85 3.94 12.89
C LYS A 121 5.36 3.62 12.70
N LEU A 122 4.57 4.59 12.22
CA LEU A 122 3.15 4.41 11.94
C LEU A 122 2.88 3.27 10.94
N MET A 123 3.76 3.13 9.96
CA MET A 123 3.67 2.09 8.94
C MET A 123 4.05 0.72 9.51
N HIS A 124 5.15 0.62 10.27
CA HIS A 124 5.57 -0.63 10.91
C HIS A 124 4.59 -1.14 11.99
N GLU A 125 3.82 -0.25 12.62
CA GLU A 125 2.77 -0.66 13.56
C GLU A 125 1.62 -1.40 12.88
N LYS A 126 1.44 -1.21 11.56
CA LYS A 126 0.31 -1.76 10.81
C LYS A 126 0.71 -2.82 9.77
N PHE A 127 1.86 -2.67 9.12
CA PHE A 127 2.28 -3.44 7.94
C PHE A 127 3.69 -3.99 8.08
#